data_AF-A0A7K7NN19-F1
#
_entry.id   AF-A0A7K7NN19-F1
#
_cell.length_a   1.000
_cell.length_b   1.000
_cell.length_c   1.000
_cell.angle_alpha   90.00
_cell.angle_beta   90.00
_cell.angle_gamma   90.00
#
_symmetry.space_group_name_H-M   'P 1'
#
loop_
_entity.id
_entity.type
_entity.pdbx_description
1 polymer ?
#
loop_
_entity_poly.entity_id
_entity_poly.type
_entity_poly.pdbx_seq_one_letter_code
_entity_poly.pdbx_strand_id
1 'polypeptide(L)' 'MGALQLGLPSPVMLPEEWDLLIIDLKDCFFTIPLHPDDAEWQSHAFLHQPARMLAKQFDLPLTDAQGIVKACPNC' A
#
# COMPACT_ATOMS: atom_id res chain seq x y z
N MET A 1 -18.18 -0.05 22.17
CA MET A 1 -16.75 0.23 22.43
C MET A 1 -16.06 -1.13 22.54
N GLY A 2 -15.28 -1.53 21.53
CA GLY A 2 -14.58 -2.82 21.52
C GLY A 2 -13.37 -2.83 22.46
N ALA A 3 -12.83 -4.02 22.74
CA ALA A 3 -11.65 -4.17 23.59
C ALA A 3 -10.42 -3.46 22.98
N LEU A 4 -9.65 -2.76 23.81
CA LEU A 4 -8.38 -2.15 23.41
C LEU A 4 -7.32 -3.23 23.19
N GLN A 5 -6.61 -3.16 22.06
CA GLN A 5 -5.49 -4.05 21.78
C GLN A 5 -4.32 -3.68 22.70
N LEU A 6 -3.95 -4.58 23.62
CA LEU A 6 -2.83 -4.39 24.52
C LEU A 6 -1.52 -4.26 23.72
N GLY A 7 -0.81 -3.14 23.90
CA GLY A 7 0.47 -2.85 23.23
C GLY A 7 0.48 -1.61 22.34
N LEU A 8 -0.69 -1.06 22.01
CA LEU A 8 -0.81 0.25 21.37
C LEU A 8 -1.20 1.30 22.42
N PRO A 9 -0.64 2.52 22.37
CA PRO A 9 -1.11 3.61 23.21
C PRO A 9 -2.60 3.82 22.93
N SER A 10 -3.39 4.01 23.99
CA SER A 10 -4.80 4.37 23.84
C SER A 10 -4.89 5.60 22.93
N PRO A 11 -5.78 5.65 21.93
CA PRO A 11 -5.97 6.84 21.09
C PRO A 11 -6.22 8.11 21.92
N VAL A 12 -6.73 7.95 23.16
CA VAL A 12 -6.95 9.01 24.15
C VAL A 12 -5.65 9.61 24.72
N MET A 13 -4.48 9.00 24.46
CA MET A 13 -3.16 9.55 24.81
C MET A 13 -2.63 10.57 23.79
N LEU A 14 -3.26 10.72 22.62
CA LEU A 14 -2.87 11.78 21.68
C LEU A 14 -3.36 13.14 22.23
N PRO A 15 -2.47 14.12 22.45
CA PRO A 15 -2.89 15.45 22.90
C PRO A 15 -3.86 16.09 21.89
N GLU A 16 -4.91 16.74 22.40
CA GLU A 16 -5.97 17.36 21.59
C GLU A 16 -5.44 18.45 20.63
N GLU A 17 -4.32 19.09 20.99
CA GLU A 17 -3.67 20.15 20.22
C GLU A 17 -2.72 19.67 19.09
N TRP A 18 -2.56 18.35 18.87
CA TRP A 18 -1.66 17.88 17.81
C TRP A 18 -2.32 17.91 16.43
N ASP A 19 -1.63 18.48 15.46
CA ASP A 19 -2.02 18.38 14.05
C ASP A 19 -1.95 16.91 13.59
N LEU A 20 -3.11 16.25 13.51
CA LEU A 20 -3.22 14.88 13.07
C LEU A 20 -3.28 14.81 11.54
N LEU A 21 -2.25 14.22 10.93
CA LEU A 21 -2.26 13.83 9.53
C LEU A 21 -2.69 12.36 9.43
N ILE A 22 -3.95 12.12 9.05
CA ILE A 22 -4.46 10.77 8.76
C ILE A 22 -4.11 10.47 7.30
N ILE A 23 -3.09 9.64 7.07
CA ILE A 23 -2.77 9.14 5.74
C ILE A 23 -3.24 7.70 5.62
N ASP A 24 -3.98 7.41 4.57
CA ASP A 24 -4.30 6.03 4.22
C ASP A 24 -3.01 5.31 3.84
N LEU A 25 -2.73 4.18 4.49
CA LEU A 25 -1.50 3.44 4.26
C LEU A 25 -1.37 2.98 2.81
N LYS A 26 -2.49 2.75 2.10
CA LYS A 26 -2.50 2.37 0.69
C LYS A 26 -2.04 3.52 -0.20
N ASP A 27 -2.44 4.75 0.12
CA ASP A 27 -2.01 5.96 -0.59
C ASP A 27 -0.55 6.34 -0.25
N CYS A 28 -0.13 6.07 1.00
CA CYS A 28 1.26 6.21 1.46
C CYS A 28 2.23 5.22 0.82
N PHE A 29 1.79 3.98 0.53
CA PHE A 29 2.66 2.91 0.05
C PHE A 29 3.37 3.26 -1.27
N PHE A 30 2.76 4.14 -2.08
CA PHE A 30 3.32 4.64 -3.33
C PHE A 30 4.09 5.96 -3.18
N THR A 31 3.99 6.58 -2.01
CA THR A 31 4.66 7.84 -1.68
C THR A 31 6.00 7.58 -0.97
N ILE A 32 6.13 6.44 -0.29
CA ILE A 32 7.42 5.96 0.22
C ILE A 32 8.26 5.50 -0.98
N PRO A 33 9.49 5.99 -1.16
CA PRO A 33 10.34 5.58 -2.28
C PRO A 33 10.66 4.09 -2.15
N LEU A 34 9.94 3.28 -2.91
CA LEU A 34 10.30 1.89 -3.18
C LEU A 34 11.53 1.87 -4.11
N HIS A 35 12.27 0.76 -4.12
CA HIS A 35 13.30 0.57 -5.14
C HIS A 35 12.64 0.68 -6.53
N PRO A 36 13.09 1.59 -7.40
CA PRO A 36 12.38 1.93 -8.63
C PRO A 36 12.19 0.72 -9.56
N ASP A 37 13.14 -0.21 -9.56
CA ASP A 37 13.10 -1.41 -10.41
C ASP A 37 12.12 -2.50 -9.94
N ASP A 38 11.60 -2.42 -8.70
CA ASP A 38 10.72 -3.45 -8.12
C ASP A 38 9.39 -2.88 -7.59
N ALA A 39 9.09 -1.60 -7.85
CA ALA A 39 7.97 -0.89 -7.24
C ALA A 39 6.61 -1.49 -7.68
N GLU A 40 6.47 -1.86 -8.94
CA GLU A 40 5.29 -2.50 -9.52
C GLU A 40 5.07 -3.93 -9.00
N TRP A 41 6.14 -4.69 -8.73
CA TRP A 41 6.03 -6.01 -8.12
C TRP A 41 5.62 -5.90 -6.65
N GLN A 42 6.27 -5.02 -5.89
CA GLN A 42 5.98 -4.82 -4.46
C GLN A 42 4.56 -4.31 -4.22
N SER A 43 4.09 -3.38 -5.06
CA SER A 43 2.71 -2.89 -4.99
C SER A 43 1.68 -4.00 -5.24
N HIS A 44 1.91 -4.85 -6.23
CA HIS A 44 1.06 -6.00 -6.49
C HIS A 44 1.14 -7.03 -5.34
N ALA A 45 2.33 -7.34 -4.84
CA ALA A 45 2.51 -8.32 -3.77
C ALA A 45 1.82 -7.90 -2.45
N PHE A 46 1.77 -6.60 -2.15
CA PHE A 46 1.16 -6.08 -0.93
C PHE A 46 -0.36 -5.88 -1.06
N LEU A 47 -0.84 -5.43 -2.23
CA LEU A 47 -2.23 -4.99 -2.42
C LEU A 47 -3.05 -5.83 -3.40
N HIS A 48 -2.42 -6.81 -4.05
CA HIS A 48 -3.01 -7.64 -5.11
C HIS A 48 -3.76 -6.81 -6.17
N GLN A 49 -3.14 -5.71 -6.61
CA GLN A 49 -3.73 -4.81 -7.60
C GLN A 49 -3.90 -5.49 -8.97
N PRO A 50 -4.98 -5.19 -9.73
CA PRO A 50 -5.18 -5.75 -11.06
C PRO A 50 -4.20 -5.14 -12.08
N ALA A 51 -3.86 -5.90 -13.13
CA ALA A 51 -2.89 -5.49 -14.15
C ALA A 51 -3.19 -4.12 -14.80
N ARG A 52 -4.46 -3.79 -15.03
CA ARG A 52 -4.85 -2.47 -15.59
C ARG A 52 -4.54 -1.31 -14.66
N MET A 53 -4.57 -1.52 -13.35
CA MET A 53 -4.24 -0.50 -12.35
C MET A 53 -2.74 -0.31 -12.29
N LEU A 54 -1.97 -1.41 -12.23
CA LEU A 54 -0.50 -1.36 -12.28
C LEU A 54 -0.01 -0.62 -13.53
N ALA A 55 -0.50 -1.01 -14.71
CA ALA A 55 -0.12 -0.39 -15.99
C ALA A 55 -0.32 1.12 -16.02
N LYS A 56 -1.39 1.62 -15.39
CA LYS A 56 -1.66 3.07 -15.28
C LYS A 56 -0.84 3.74 -14.19
N GLN A 57 -0.55 3.04 -13.10
CA GLN A 57 0.07 3.62 -11.92
C GLN A 57 1.59 3.77 -12.07
N PHE A 58 2.23 2.84 -12.77
CA PHE A 58 3.68 2.83 -12.99
C PHE A 58 4.05 3.01 -14.47
N ASP A 59 3.10 3.48 -15.29
CA ASP A 59 3.29 3.73 -16.72
C ASP A 59 3.95 2.57 -17.50
N LEU A 60 3.61 1.32 -17.14
CA LEU A 60 4.14 0.11 -17.79
C LEU A 60 3.20 -0.47 -18.85
N PRO A 61 3.72 -1.20 -19.86
CA PRO A 61 2.90 -1.94 -20.81
C PRO A 61 1.95 -2.91 -20.11
N LEU A 62 0.74 -3.07 -20.65
CA LEU A 62 -0.25 -3.99 -20.08
C LEU A 62 0.27 -5.44 -20.06
N THR A 63 1.13 -5.83 -21.00
CA THR A 63 1.77 -7.15 -21.06
C THR A 63 2.63 -7.40 -19.83
N ASP A 64 3.37 -6.39 -19.41
CA ASP A 64 4.33 -6.47 -18.31
C ASP A 64 3.56 -6.52 -16.99
N ALA A 65 2.50 -5.70 -16.87
CA ALA A 65 1.58 -5.74 -15.74
C ALA A 65 0.83 -7.07 -15.62
N GLN A 66 0.47 -7.68 -16.76
CA GLN A 66 -0.09 -9.04 -16.78
C GLN A 66 0.96 -10.09 -16.38
N GLY A 67 2.22 -9.91 -16.74
CA GLY A 67 3.33 -10.76 -16.31
C GLY A 67 3.44 -10.80 -14.78
N ILE A 68 3.37 -9.63 -14.14
CA ILE A 68 3.37 -9.49 -12.68
C ILE A 68 2.21 -10.26 -12.04
N VAL A 69 0.98 -10.02 -12.50
CA VAL A 69 -0.20 -10.70 -11.95
C VAL A 69 -0.13 -12.22 -12.17
N LYS A 70 0.38 -12.69 -13.31
CA LYS A 70 0.51 -14.12 -13.61
C LYS A 70 1.61 -14.81 -12.80
N ALA A 71 2.64 -14.07 -12.39
CA ALA A 71 3.74 -14.59 -11.59
C ALA A 71 3.41 -14.64 -10.08
N CYS A 72 2.32 -13.98 -9.67
CA CYS A 72 1.83 -14.00 -8.29
C CYS A 72 1.34 -15.42 -7.89
N PRO A 73 1.85 -16.01 -6.79
CA PRO A 73 1.43 -17.34 -6.34
C PRO A 73 0.10 -17.35 -5.57
N ASN A 74 -0.37 -16.18 -5.14
CA ASN A 74 -1.54 -16.00 -4.28
C ASN A 74 -2.70 -15.27 -5.00
N CYS A 75 -2.54 -15.11 -6.31
CA CYS A 75 -3.54 -14.62 -7.24
C CYS A 75 -4.05 -15.83 -8.05
#